data_AF-A0A4U1AEW7-F1
#
_entry.id   AF-A0A4U1AEW7-F1
#
_cell.length_a   1.000
_cell.length_b   1.000
_cell.length_c   1.000
_cell.angle_alpha   90.00
_cell.angle_beta   90.00
_cell.angle_gamma   90.00
#
_symmetry.space_group_name_H-M   'P 1'
#
loop_
_entity.id
_entity.type
_entity.pdbx_description
1 polymer ?
#
loop_
_entity_poly.entity_id
_entity_poly.type
_entity_poly.pdbx_seq_one_letter_code
_entity_poly.pdbx_strand_id
1 'polypeptide(L)'
;MKDTLCQMPSAYADQPTATVTLEMPVELVEKLQEAAALDGTDFQAIINCYVQQGLRNSTAEVRRLQFEEHAKKILAKQGVDSGAVEQILHKVEF
;
A
#
# COMPACT_ATOMS: atom_id res chain seq x y z
N MET A 1 -8.80 29.01 -3.53
CA MET A 1 -9.31 27.74 -2.94
C MET A 1 -8.12 27.08 -2.26
N LYS A 2 -8.23 26.69 -0.99
CA LYS A 2 -7.16 25.91 -0.34
C LYS A 2 -7.28 24.49 -0.88
N ASP A 3 -6.32 24.06 -1.70
CA ASP A 3 -6.21 22.67 -2.10
C ASP A 3 -5.91 21.86 -0.84
N THR A 4 -6.89 21.06 -0.40
CA THR A 4 -6.73 20.15 0.72
C THR A 4 -5.71 19.08 0.31
N LEU A 5 -4.65 18.90 1.08
CA LEU A 5 -3.59 17.92 0.81
C LEU A 5 -4.17 16.51 0.75
N CYS A 6 -5.21 16.23 1.54
CA CYS A 6 -5.84 14.92 1.59
C CYS A 6 -7.34 14.96 1.85
N GLN A 7 -8.13 14.38 0.94
CA GLN A 7 -9.55 14.12 1.16
C GLN A 7 -9.73 12.63 1.49
N MET A 8 -9.99 12.31 2.76
CA MET A 8 -10.46 10.97 3.13
C MET A 8 -11.94 10.82 2.74
N PRO A 9 -12.31 9.80 1.92
CA PRO A 9 -13.70 9.53 1.63
C PRO A 9 -14.44 9.12 2.90
N SER A 10 -15.67 9.60 3.08
CA SER A 10 -16.57 9.26 4.21
C SER A 10 -16.91 7.76 4.33
N ALA A 11 -16.50 6.95 3.36
CA ALA A 11 -16.78 5.51 3.28
C ALA A 11 -16.06 4.66 4.35
N TYR A 12 -15.23 5.25 5.20
CA TYR A 12 -14.47 4.57 6.25
C TYR A 12 -15.13 4.58 7.64
N ALA A 13 -16.18 5.37 7.84
CA ALA A 13 -16.77 5.58 9.17
C ALA A 13 -17.31 4.29 9.83
N ASP A 14 -17.61 3.25 9.04
CA ASP A 14 -18.25 2.01 9.51
C ASP A 14 -17.42 0.74 9.27
N GLN A 15 -16.14 0.85 8.90
CA GLN A 15 -15.29 -0.33 8.66
C GLN A 15 -14.57 -0.79 9.94
N PRO A 16 -14.33 -2.11 10.11
CA PRO A 16 -13.49 -2.60 11.20
C PRO A 16 -12.09 -1.97 11.14
N THR A 17 -11.66 -1.35 12.23
CA THR A 17 -10.34 -0.72 12.34
C THR A 17 -9.36 -1.60 13.13
N ALA A 18 -8.08 -1.54 12.75
CA ALA A 18 -6.99 -2.12 13.53
C ALA A 18 -6.05 -1.01 14.00
N THR A 19 -5.51 -1.14 15.23
CA THR A 19 -4.51 -0.21 15.77
C THR A 19 -3.11 -0.67 15.40
N VAL A 20 -2.29 0.24 14.89
CA VAL A 20 -0.89 0.00 14.57
C VAL A 20 -0.03 0.99 15.34
N THR A 21 1.02 0.49 16.00
CA THR A 21 2.05 1.32 16.63
C THR A 21 3.27 1.37 15.72
N LEU A 22 3.81 2.57 15.48
CA LEU A 22 4.94 2.79 14.59
C LEU A 22 6.02 3.59 15.31
N GLU A 23 7.28 3.23 15.10
CA GLU A 23 8.44 4.05 15.43
C GLU A 23 8.90 4.78 14.18
N MET A 24 9.20 6.08 14.32
CA MET A 24 9.53 6.96 13.21
C MET A 24 10.70 7.87 13.59
N PRO A 25 11.56 8.25 12.63
CA PRO A 25 12.53 9.31 12.88
C PRO A 25 11.83 10.60 13.31
N VAL A 26 12.40 11.29 14.31
CA VAL A 26 11.80 12.52 14.88
C VAL A 26 11.54 13.57 13.80
N GLU A 27 12.50 13.78 12.90
CA GLU A 27 12.38 14.73 11.77
C GLU A 27 11.16 14.42 10.86
N LEU A 28 10.81 13.14 10.70
CA LEU A 28 9.66 12.75 9.91
C LEU A 28 8.35 13.09 10.62
N VAL A 29 8.30 12.92 11.95
CA VAL A 29 7.15 13.32 12.77
C VAL A 29 6.93 14.82 12.70
N GLU A 30 8.00 15.62 12.76
CA GLU A 30 7.93 17.08 12.63
C GLU A 30 7.34 17.50 11.27
N LYS A 31 7.82 16.90 10.16
CA LYS A 31 7.26 17.16 8.82
C LYS A 31 5.78 16.78 8.70
N LEU A 32 5.36 15.69 9.34
CA LEU A 32 3.95 15.29 9.37
C LEU A 32 3.09 16.28 10.14
N GLN A 33 3.58 16.83 11.26
CA GLN A 33 2.89 17.85 12.03
C GLN A 33 2.76 19.16 11.25
N GLU A 34 3.81 19.58 10.54
CA GLU A 34 3.77 20.75 9.66
C GLU A 34 2.72 20.57 8.54
N ALA A 35 2.73 19.42 7.87
CA ALA A 35 1.75 19.11 6.83
C ALA A 35 0.32 19.11 7.38
N ALA A 36 0.10 18.53 8.55
CA ALA A 36 -1.19 18.50 9.21
C ALA A 36 -1.69 19.91 9.58
N ALA A 37 -0.81 20.77 10.08
CA ALA A 37 -1.13 22.15 10.39
C ALA A 37 -1.53 22.96 9.14
N LEU A 38 -0.85 22.72 8.01
CA LEU A 38 -1.19 23.35 6.74
C LEU A 38 -2.54 22.88 6.19
N ASP A 39 -2.85 21.59 6.33
CA ASP A 39 -4.12 20.99 5.88
C ASP A 39 -5.29 21.26 6.83
N GLY A 40 -5.00 21.71 8.07
CA GLY A 40 -6.00 21.92 9.11
C GLY A 40 -6.58 20.62 9.67
N THR A 41 -5.77 19.56 9.73
CA THR A 41 -6.16 18.23 10.21
C THR A 41 -5.15 17.69 11.22
N ASP A 42 -5.38 16.50 11.76
CA ASP A 42 -4.40 15.82 12.63
C ASP A 42 -3.36 15.04 11.81
N PHE A 43 -2.17 14.82 12.40
CA PHE A 43 -1.09 14.14 11.67
C PHE A 43 -1.40 12.66 11.45
N GLN A 44 -2.26 12.04 12.26
CA GLN A 44 -2.71 10.66 12.07
C GLN A 44 -3.56 10.50 10.80
N ALA A 45 -4.39 11.49 10.48
CA ALA A 45 -5.20 11.56 9.27
C ALA A 45 -4.30 11.72 8.04
N ILE A 46 -3.24 12.53 8.15
CA ILE A 46 -2.20 12.63 7.11
C ILE A 46 -1.51 11.28 6.88
N ILE A 47 -1.09 10.59 7.95
CA ILE A 47 -0.46 9.25 7.86
C ILE A 47 -1.41 8.29 7.15
N ASN A 48 -2.67 8.20 7.58
CA ASN A 48 -3.66 7.31 6.98
C ASN A 48 -3.86 7.62 5.50
N CYS A 49 -3.90 8.90 5.13
CA CYS A 49 -4.04 9.29 3.73
C CYS A 49 -2.83 8.87 2.89
N TYR A 50 -1.60 9.11 3.36
CA TYR A 50 -0.40 8.69 2.62
C TYR A 50 -0.30 7.18 2.50
N VAL A 51 -0.69 6.41 3.52
CA VAL A 51 -0.76 4.95 3.44
C VAL A 51 -1.77 4.55 2.35
N GLN A 52 -2.96 5.15 2.30
CA GLN A 52 -3.95 4.83 1.27
C GLN A 52 -3.47 5.19 -0.14
N GLN A 53 -2.88 6.37 -0.32
CA GLN A 53 -2.34 6.80 -1.62
C GLN A 53 -1.19 5.90 -2.07
N GLY A 54 -0.26 5.60 -1.17
CA GLY A 54 0.84 4.67 -1.41
C GLY A 54 0.32 3.29 -1.81
N LEU A 55 -0.64 2.74 -1.08
CA LEU A 55 -1.25 1.45 -1.42
C LEU A 55 -1.99 1.48 -2.76
N ARG A 56 -2.75 2.54 -3.08
CA ARG A 56 -3.42 2.67 -4.38
C ARG A 56 -2.41 2.69 -5.53
N ASN A 57 -1.31 3.44 -5.38
CA ASN A 57 -0.25 3.52 -6.37
C ASN A 57 0.50 2.19 -6.52
N SER A 58 0.75 1.49 -5.41
CA SER A 58 1.41 0.18 -5.39
C SER A 58 0.47 -0.99 -5.70
N THR A 59 -0.84 -0.78 -5.86
CA THR A 59 -1.82 -1.86 -6.03
C THR A 59 -1.52 -2.70 -7.28
N ALA A 60 -1.00 -2.09 -8.35
CA ALA A 60 -0.61 -2.81 -9.56
C ALA A 60 0.56 -3.77 -9.30
N GLU A 61 1.59 -3.32 -8.59
CA GLU A 61 2.75 -4.13 -8.22
C GLU A 61 2.38 -5.23 -7.21
N VAL A 62 1.59 -4.89 -6.19
CA VAL A 62 1.09 -5.86 -5.21
C VAL A 62 0.27 -6.95 -5.89
N ARG A 63 -0.63 -6.59 -6.83
CA ARG A 63 -1.41 -7.58 -7.60
C ARG A 63 -0.52 -8.44 -8.48
N ARG A 64 0.54 -7.87 -9.08
CA ARG A 64 1.52 -8.62 -9.88
C ARG A 64 2.25 -9.65 -9.02
N LEU A 65 2.76 -9.26 -7.86
CA LEU A 65 3.44 -10.17 -6.92
C LEU A 65 2.50 -11.27 -6.39
N GLN A 66 1.25 -10.90 -6.05
CA GLN A 66 0.24 -11.86 -5.61
C GLN A 66 -0.14 -12.86 -6.71
N PHE A 67 -0.28 -12.40 -7.96
CA PHE A 67 -0.53 -13.25 -9.11
C PHE A 67 0.64 -14.22 -9.32
N GLU A 68 1.88 -13.73 -9.27
CA GLU A 68 3.07 -14.55 -9.41
C GLU A 68 3.12 -15.66 -8.34
N GLU A 69 2.93 -15.30 -7.07
CA GLU A 69 2.87 -16.28 -5.99
C GLU A 69 1.75 -17.31 -6.19
N HIS A 70 0.56 -16.86 -6.61
CA HIS A 70 -0.58 -17.74 -6.82
C HIS A 70 -0.34 -18.70 -7.99
N ALA A 71 0.22 -18.20 -9.09
CA ALA A 71 0.61 -19.01 -10.24
C ALA A 71 1.67 -20.06 -9.84
N LYS A 72 2.71 -19.67 -9.09
CA LYS A 72 3.71 -20.61 -8.54
C LYS A 72 3.04 -21.72 -7.73
N LYS A 73 2.13 -21.37 -6.82
CA LYS A 73 1.40 -22.33 -5.97
C LYS A 73 0.54 -23.29 -6.79
N ILE A 74 -0.16 -22.81 -7.83
CA ILE A 74 -0.98 -23.67 -8.70
C ILE A 74 -0.08 -24.61 -9.52
N LEU A 75 0.95 -24.08 -10.18
CA LEU A 75 1.81 -24.86 -11.06
C LEU A 75 2.58 -25.94 -10.30
N ALA A 76 3.07 -25.62 -9.10
CA ALA A 76 3.68 -26.59 -8.21
C ALA A 76 2.71 -27.73 -7.82
N LYS A 77 1.43 -27.41 -7.54
CA LYS A 77 0.40 -28.43 -7.26
C LYS A 77 0.10 -29.33 -8.47
N GLN A 78 0.31 -28.84 -9.68
CA GLN A 78 0.15 -29.61 -10.91
C GLN A 78 1.42 -30.41 -11.29
N GLY A 79 2.47 -30.38 -10.44
CA GLY A 79 3.71 -31.12 -10.68
C GLY A 79 4.60 -30.48 -11.76
N VAL A 80 4.38 -29.21 -12.08
CA VAL A 80 5.26 -28.48 -13.00
C VAL A 80 6.60 -28.24 -12.32
N ASP A 81 7.68 -28.53 -13.04
CA ASP A 81 9.04 -28.29 -12.58
C ASP A 81 9.26 -26.82 -12.19
N SER A 82 9.89 -26.58 -11.04
CA SER A 82 10.08 -25.24 -10.51
C SER A 82 10.94 -24.36 -11.42
N GLY A 83 11.91 -24.95 -12.13
CA GLY A 83 12.72 -24.23 -13.12
C GLY A 83 11.90 -23.79 -14.33
N ALA A 84 10.94 -24.61 -14.77
CA ALA A 84 10.00 -24.23 -15.82
C ALA A 84 9.03 -23.13 -15.36
N VAL A 85 8.57 -23.16 -14.10
CA VAL A 85 7.73 -22.11 -13.51
C VAL A 85 8.45 -20.76 -13.50
N GLU A 86 9.71 -20.73 -13.06
CA GLU A 86 10.51 -19.50 -13.05
C GLU A 86 10.74 -18.96 -14.46
N GLN A 87 11.05 -19.81 -15.43
CA GLN A 87 11.23 -19.38 -16.82
C GLN A 87 9.96 -18.79 -17.45
N ILE A 88 8.78 -19.31 -17.12
CA ILE A 88 7.51 -18.76 -17.58
C ILE A 88 7.32 -17.37 -16.98
N LEU A 89 7.43 -17.23 -15.66
CA LEU A 89 7.16 -15.98 -14.96
C LEU A 89 8.14 -14.86 -15.34
N HIS A 90 9.41 -15.20 -15.55
CA HIS A 90 10.44 -14.24 -15.99
C HIS A 90 10.24 -13.77 -17.44
N LYS A 91 9.49 -14.50 -18.27
CA LYS A 91 9.11 -14.08 -19.63
C LYS A 91 7.84 -13.24 -19.69
N VAL A 92 7.05 -13.19 -18.62
CA VAL A 92 5.84 -12.35 -18.53
C VAL A 92 6.15 -11.00 -17.86
N GLU A 93 7.42 -10.60 -17.80
CA GLU A 93 7.77 -9.25 -17.36
C GLU A 93 7.27 -8.23 -18.41
N PHE A 94 6.14 -7.59 -18.09
CA PHE A 94 5.63 -6.37 -18.75
C PHE A 94 6.49 -5.17 -18.39
#